data_AF-A0A9W6N2T4-F1
#
_entry.id   AF-A0A9W6N2T4-F1
#
_cell.length_a   1.000
_cell.length_b   1.000
_cell.length_c   1.000
_cell.angle_alpha   90.00
_cell.angle_beta   90.00
_cell.angle_gamma   90.00
#
_symmetry.space_group_name_H-M   'P 1'
#
loop_
_entity.id
_entity.type
_entity.pdbx_description
1 polymer ?
#
loop_
_entity_poly.entity_id
_entity_poly.type
_entity_poly.pdbx_seq_one_letter_code
_entity_poly.pdbx_strand_id
1 'polypeptide(L)'
;MKGPASRVGAHHRATTAAPGAETWDLHLADEAATGALAADVSRALKPGDIVTLTGDLGAGKSSFARALVRARAGDPELEAPSPTFTLLQIYDLPRGPVVHADLYRLTSPEELDELGWEEAGEDAIVLVEWPDRLGAGLPEDRLDLSLEIAPGGGRRARLTGFGAFGPRLARLRDGRRFVDAAGWGDATREHVQGDASSRLYERLTLGRRTAILMDAPPRPAGPPLADGRSYLSVARLAADVTPFVAVADGLRKLGYAAPQIYAQDLANGFLLVEDMGFEPVVAGGQPIASRYELATDLLADLHGRDAPADLAVGRELYRVPPYDLSAMLVECELFTDWHMPHVTGVSPEPETREAFRTLWRAALEPVLAGPQTWTLRDYHSPNLTWRDGHEGFGRLGLLDFQDMVMGPPAYDVVSLLQDARVDLPDGLELALAARYLDARRRADIGFDPAAFARAYATMGAQRATKILGVFVRLAKRDGKPGYLKHLPRVRRALIANLAHPDLADLAAWYAENAGVTETPQ
;
A
#
# COMPACT_ATOMS: atom_id res chain seq x y z
N MET A 1 -5.94 -74.39 23.54
CA MET A 1 -6.45 -73.55 22.43
C MET A 1 -6.37 -72.08 22.84
N LYS A 2 -5.35 -71.37 22.38
CA LYS A 2 -5.23 -69.90 22.39
C LYS A 2 -4.51 -69.53 21.09
N GLY A 3 -5.19 -68.78 20.22
CA GLY A 3 -4.64 -68.30 18.95
C GLY A 3 -3.78 -67.04 19.14
N PRO A 4 -2.86 -66.72 18.22
CA PRO A 4 -1.98 -65.57 18.32
C PRO A 4 -2.62 -64.30 17.75
N ALA A 5 -2.30 -63.18 18.39
CA ALA A 5 -2.70 -61.83 18.02
C ALA A 5 -1.97 -61.31 16.77
N SER A 6 -2.74 -60.64 15.91
CA SER A 6 -2.30 -59.97 14.69
C SER A 6 -1.59 -58.65 14.98
N ARG A 7 -0.48 -58.41 14.28
CA ARG A 7 0.14 -57.08 14.10
C ARG A 7 -0.73 -56.25 13.16
N VAL A 8 -1.11 -55.04 13.56
CA VAL A 8 -1.72 -54.04 12.68
C VAL A 8 -0.68 -52.94 12.42
N GLY A 9 -0.38 -52.72 11.14
CA GLY A 9 0.59 -51.75 10.66
C GLY A 9 0.06 -50.32 10.67
N ALA A 10 0.98 -49.37 10.85
CA ALA A 10 0.75 -47.94 10.67
C ALA A 10 0.58 -47.63 9.17
N HIS A 11 -0.59 -47.13 8.79
CA HIS A 11 -0.84 -46.59 7.46
C HIS A 11 -0.53 -45.09 7.45
N HIS A 12 0.59 -44.70 6.83
CA HIS A 12 0.76 -43.36 6.27
C HIS A 12 -0.26 -43.16 5.14
N ARG A 13 -1.33 -42.40 5.40
CA ARG A 13 -2.14 -41.83 4.33
C ARG A 13 -1.51 -40.50 3.94
N ALA A 14 -1.02 -40.42 2.71
CA ALA A 14 -0.77 -39.14 2.07
C ALA A 14 -2.12 -38.43 1.92
N THR A 15 -2.32 -37.37 2.71
CA THR A 15 -3.52 -36.54 2.64
C THR A 15 -3.46 -35.76 1.32
N THR A 16 -4.21 -36.23 0.32
CA THR A 16 -4.51 -35.44 -0.87
C THR A 16 -5.30 -34.21 -0.44
N ALA A 17 -4.79 -33.03 -0.77
CA ALA A 17 -5.42 -31.75 -0.47
C ALA A 17 -6.90 -31.75 -0.88
N ALA A 18 -7.78 -31.32 0.02
CA ALA A 18 -9.19 -31.10 -0.28
C ALA A 18 -9.32 -30.04 -1.41
N PRO A 19 -10.37 -30.10 -2.26
CA PRO A 19 -10.58 -29.07 -3.26
C PRO A 19 -10.66 -27.67 -2.61
N GLY A 20 -9.76 -26.76 -3.00
CA GLY A 20 -9.62 -25.43 -2.41
C GLY A 20 -8.47 -25.25 -1.42
N ALA A 21 -7.73 -26.32 -1.08
CA ALA A 21 -6.53 -26.22 -0.25
C ALA A 21 -5.25 -26.02 -1.09
N GLU A 22 -4.40 -25.09 -0.66
CA GLU A 22 -3.08 -24.84 -1.26
C GLU A 22 -2.00 -25.49 -0.40
N THR A 23 -0.99 -26.09 -1.03
CA THR A 23 0.12 -26.76 -0.33
C THR A 23 1.47 -26.18 -0.73
N TRP A 24 2.36 -26.06 0.26
CA TRP A 24 3.75 -25.67 0.07
C TRP A 24 4.68 -26.60 0.87
N ASP A 25 5.47 -27.39 0.15
CA ASP A 25 6.54 -28.21 0.71
C ASP A 25 7.89 -27.48 0.61
N LEU A 26 8.67 -27.52 1.69
CA LEU A 26 10.02 -26.99 1.74
C LEU A 26 10.94 -27.81 2.66
N HIS A 27 12.22 -27.80 2.33
CA HIS A 27 13.27 -28.36 3.18
C HIS A 27 13.89 -27.26 4.03
N LEU A 28 13.94 -27.47 5.34
CA LEU A 28 14.55 -26.58 6.32
C LEU A 28 15.88 -27.20 6.75
N ALA A 29 16.99 -26.64 6.26
CA ALA A 29 18.31 -27.21 6.51
C ALA A 29 18.67 -27.22 8.00
N ASP A 30 18.26 -26.20 8.74
CA ASP A 30 18.60 -25.99 10.15
C ASP A 30 17.50 -25.23 10.94
N GLU A 31 17.84 -24.83 12.16
CA GLU A 31 16.96 -24.03 13.02
C GLU A 31 16.76 -22.62 12.49
N ALA A 32 17.76 -22.00 11.85
CA ALA A 32 17.62 -20.68 11.25
C ALA A 32 16.61 -20.70 10.10
N ALA A 33 16.62 -21.73 9.26
CA ALA A 33 15.61 -21.93 8.21
C ALA A 33 14.19 -22.08 8.79
N THR A 34 14.06 -22.75 9.95
CA THR A 34 12.79 -22.88 10.67
C THR A 34 12.32 -21.52 11.18
N GLY A 35 13.23 -20.71 11.73
CA GLY A 35 12.95 -19.35 12.17
C GLY A 35 12.56 -18.42 11.02
N ALA A 36 13.21 -18.53 9.87
CA ALA A 36 12.88 -17.77 8.67
C ALA A 36 11.46 -18.11 8.16
N LEU A 37 11.10 -19.39 8.11
CA LEU A 37 9.74 -19.81 7.77
C LEU A 37 8.71 -19.28 8.79
N ALA A 38 9.02 -19.33 10.09
CA ALA A 38 8.15 -18.81 11.14
C ALA A 38 7.91 -17.30 10.99
N ALA A 39 8.95 -16.54 10.65
CA ALA A 39 8.85 -15.12 10.37
C ALA A 39 7.99 -14.84 9.12
N ASP A 40 8.17 -15.62 8.06
CA ASP A 40 7.36 -15.51 6.83
C ASP A 40 5.88 -15.79 7.12
N VAL A 41 5.57 -16.87 7.84
CA VAL A 41 4.21 -17.18 8.27
C VAL A 41 3.65 -16.06 9.15
N SER A 42 4.40 -15.57 10.14
CA SER A 42 3.99 -14.48 11.04
C SER A 42 3.51 -13.22 10.30
N ARG A 43 4.16 -12.88 9.18
CA ARG A 43 3.79 -11.74 8.32
C ARG A 43 2.47 -11.96 7.60
N ALA A 44 2.18 -13.21 7.24
CA ALA A 44 0.94 -13.57 6.58
C ALA A 44 -0.24 -13.62 7.54
N LEU A 45 -0.06 -13.74 8.87
CA LEU A 45 -1.13 -13.93 9.86
C LEU A 45 -1.82 -12.64 10.33
N LYS A 46 -3.12 -12.77 10.63
CA LYS A 46 -4.05 -11.78 11.18
C LYS A 46 -4.72 -12.34 12.45
N PRO A 47 -5.22 -11.48 13.36
CA PRO A 47 -6.15 -11.91 14.41
C PRO A 47 -7.28 -12.76 13.84
N GLY A 48 -7.63 -13.84 14.55
CA GLY A 48 -8.60 -14.86 14.13
C GLY A 48 -8.00 -16.02 13.32
N ASP A 49 -6.75 -15.93 12.84
CA ASP A 49 -6.12 -17.03 12.13
C ASP A 49 -5.66 -18.14 13.10
N ILE A 50 -5.90 -19.40 12.69
CA ILE A 50 -5.44 -20.59 13.42
C ILE A 50 -4.33 -21.29 12.63
N VAL A 51 -3.22 -21.58 13.31
CA VAL A 51 -2.09 -22.37 12.80
C VAL A 51 -1.96 -23.66 13.59
N THR A 52 -2.09 -24.79 12.92
CA THR A 52 -1.88 -26.10 13.55
C THR A 52 -0.47 -26.62 13.29
N LEU A 53 0.12 -27.25 14.29
CA LEU A 53 1.49 -27.75 14.29
C LEU A 53 1.47 -29.26 14.57
N THR A 54 1.79 -30.05 13.55
CA THR A 54 1.83 -31.51 13.61
C THR A 54 3.23 -32.03 13.34
N GLY A 55 3.60 -33.14 13.99
CA GLY A 55 4.89 -33.79 13.83
C GLY A 55 5.29 -34.57 15.08
N ASP A 56 6.26 -35.47 14.94
CA ASP A 56 6.74 -36.29 16.04
C ASP A 56 7.38 -35.47 17.18
N LEU A 57 7.63 -36.11 18.31
CA LEU A 57 8.39 -35.49 19.41
C LEU A 57 9.78 -35.08 18.90
N GLY A 58 10.17 -33.83 19.15
CA GLY A 58 11.44 -33.28 18.67
C GLY A 58 11.43 -32.77 17.22
N ALA A 59 10.30 -32.85 16.49
CA ALA A 59 10.19 -32.34 15.12
C ALA A 59 10.41 -30.81 14.99
N GLY A 60 10.34 -30.06 16.10
CA GLY A 60 10.59 -28.62 16.14
C GLY A 60 9.35 -27.73 16.19
N LYS A 61 8.18 -28.28 16.53
CA LYS A 61 6.91 -27.54 16.68
C LYS A 61 7.03 -26.34 17.62
N SER A 62 7.47 -26.55 18.86
CA SER A 62 7.64 -25.46 19.82
C SER A 62 8.75 -24.48 19.43
N SER A 63 9.78 -24.93 18.71
CA SER A 63 10.81 -24.04 18.14
C SER A 63 10.20 -23.11 17.08
N PHE A 64 9.34 -23.64 16.20
CA PHE A 64 8.61 -22.84 15.22
C PHE A 64 7.66 -21.84 15.91
N ALA A 65 6.86 -22.28 16.87
CA ALA A 65 5.93 -21.42 17.61
C ALA A 65 6.66 -20.26 18.30
N ARG A 66 7.76 -20.56 19.00
CA ARG A 66 8.61 -19.55 19.64
C ARG A 66 9.18 -18.55 18.64
N ALA A 67 9.70 -19.03 17.51
CA ALA A 67 10.24 -18.16 16.48
C ALA A 67 9.16 -17.25 15.86
N LEU A 68 7.93 -17.76 15.71
CA LEU A 68 6.79 -16.98 15.23
C LEU A 68 6.42 -15.86 16.20
N VAL A 69 6.34 -16.16 17.50
CA VAL A 69 6.05 -15.19 18.57
C VAL A 69 7.12 -14.09 18.58
N ARG A 70 8.40 -14.46 18.56
CA ARG A 70 9.54 -13.51 18.48
C ARG A 70 9.46 -12.62 17.23
N ALA A 71 9.22 -13.21 16.07
CA ALA A 71 9.08 -12.46 14.83
C ALA A 71 7.88 -11.50 14.86
N ARG A 72 6.77 -11.91 15.49
CA ARG A 72 5.57 -11.06 15.65
C ARG A 72 5.81 -9.91 16.62
N ALA A 73 6.60 -10.14 17.67
CA ALA A 73 7.01 -9.14 18.64
C ALA A 73 8.02 -8.14 18.08
N GLY A 74 8.77 -8.53 17.04
CA GLY A 74 9.94 -7.77 16.57
C GLY A 74 11.11 -7.84 17.55
N ASP A 75 11.13 -8.87 18.41
CA ASP A 75 12.15 -9.08 19.43
C ASP A 75 12.70 -10.51 19.33
N PRO A 76 13.91 -10.70 18.79
CA PRO A 76 14.52 -12.03 18.65
C PRO A 76 14.89 -12.66 20.01
N GLU A 77 15.07 -11.86 21.06
CA GLU A 77 15.49 -12.31 22.38
C GLU A 77 14.30 -12.57 23.32
N LEU A 78 13.08 -12.22 22.92
CA LEU A 78 11.87 -12.43 23.72
C LEU A 78 11.80 -13.86 24.28
N GLU A 79 11.58 -13.95 25.59
CA GLU A 79 11.29 -15.21 26.26
C GLU A 79 9.87 -15.65 25.89
N ALA A 80 9.77 -16.67 25.04
CA ALA A 80 8.51 -17.32 24.68
C ALA A 80 8.55 -18.80 25.13
N PRO A 81 8.27 -19.06 26.43
CA PRO A 81 8.24 -20.41 26.98
C PRO A 81 7.08 -21.21 26.37
N SER A 82 7.33 -22.49 26.06
CA SER A 82 6.28 -23.37 25.51
C SER A 82 5.29 -23.76 26.61
N PRO A 83 3.97 -23.75 26.35
CA PRO A 83 2.92 -24.12 27.30
C PRO A 83 2.82 -25.64 27.55
N THR A 84 3.92 -26.38 27.51
CA THR A 84 3.89 -27.84 27.62
C THR A 84 3.35 -28.36 28.97
N PHE A 85 3.37 -27.51 30.01
CA PHE A 85 2.77 -27.81 31.32
C PHE A 85 1.48 -27.02 31.61
N THR A 86 1.35 -25.80 31.09
CA THR A 86 0.18 -24.93 31.31
C THR A 86 -0.93 -25.18 30.28
N LEU A 87 -0.65 -25.95 29.23
CA LEU A 87 -1.49 -26.25 28.06
C LEU A 87 -1.83 -25.04 27.19
N LEU A 88 -1.94 -23.86 27.77
CA LEU A 88 -2.21 -22.59 27.10
C LEU A 88 -1.27 -21.50 27.63
N GLN A 89 -0.79 -20.65 26.73
CA GLN A 89 0.00 -19.45 27.03
C GLN A 89 -0.45 -18.32 26.10
N ILE A 90 -0.71 -17.15 26.68
CA ILE A 90 -1.04 -15.93 25.95
C ILE A 90 0.20 -15.04 25.95
N TYR A 91 0.52 -14.47 24.79
CA TYR A 91 1.55 -13.46 24.61
C TYR A 91 0.90 -12.17 24.14
N ASP A 92 0.93 -11.14 24.98
CA ASP A 92 0.45 -9.81 24.64
C ASP A 92 1.52 -9.05 23.85
N LEU A 93 1.36 -8.99 22.53
CA LEU A 93 2.33 -8.39 21.61
C LEU A 93 1.82 -7.06 21.04
N PRO A 94 2.73 -6.18 20.56
CA PRO A 94 2.35 -4.90 19.96
C PRO A 94 1.39 -5.01 18.76
N ARG A 95 1.35 -6.16 18.08
CA ARG A 95 0.54 -6.42 16.88
C ARG A 95 -0.64 -7.37 17.13
N GLY A 96 -1.13 -7.39 18.37
CA GLY A 96 -2.23 -8.24 18.83
C GLY A 96 -1.72 -9.50 19.55
N PRO A 97 -2.59 -10.12 20.37
CA PRO A 97 -2.22 -11.28 21.16
C PRO A 97 -1.93 -12.51 20.28
N VAL A 98 -1.03 -13.36 20.77
CA VAL A 98 -0.80 -14.70 20.24
C VAL A 98 -1.12 -15.69 21.35
N VAL A 99 -2.02 -16.63 21.08
CA VAL A 99 -2.31 -17.77 21.93
C VAL A 99 -1.52 -18.96 21.43
N HIS A 100 -0.74 -19.59 22.29
CA HIS A 100 -0.09 -20.87 22.01
C HIS A 100 -0.71 -21.92 22.90
N ALA A 101 -1.23 -22.98 22.30
CA ALA A 101 -1.76 -24.15 22.99
C ALA A 101 -0.94 -25.40 22.64
N ASP A 102 -0.58 -26.18 23.65
CA ASP A 102 0.08 -27.49 23.52
C ASP A 102 -0.85 -28.58 24.05
N LEU A 103 -1.54 -29.25 23.13
CA LEU A 103 -2.64 -30.16 23.47
C LEU A 103 -2.16 -31.59 23.75
N TYR A 104 -0.85 -31.86 23.78
CA TYR A 104 -0.32 -33.23 23.88
C TYR A 104 -0.93 -34.04 25.04
N ARG A 105 -1.18 -33.37 26.17
CA ARG A 105 -1.70 -33.95 27.42
C ARG A 105 -3.21 -33.79 27.63
N LEU A 106 -3.91 -33.16 26.69
CA LEU A 106 -5.35 -32.96 26.79
C LEU A 106 -6.07 -34.31 26.80
N THR A 107 -6.94 -34.52 27.78
CA THR A 107 -7.64 -35.82 27.92
C THR A 107 -9.05 -35.80 27.33
N SER A 108 -9.71 -34.64 27.32
CA SER A 108 -10.95 -34.41 26.58
C SER A 108 -11.00 -32.99 25.97
N PRO A 109 -11.75 -32.77 24.87
CA PRO A 109 -11.91 -31.43 24.30
C PRO A 109 -12.56 -30.42 25.26
N GLU A 110 -13.42 -30.85 26.19
CA GLU A 110 -14.10 -29.96 27.14
C GLU A 110 -13.12 -29.24 28.11
N GLU A 111 -11.94 -29.82 28.35
CA GLU A 111 -10.88 -29.19 29.16
C GLU A 111 -10.37 -27.89 28.53
N LEU A 112 -10.55 -27.68 27.21
CA LEU A 112 -10.15 -26.43 26.54
C LEU A 112 -11.09 -25.27 26.85
N ASP A 113 -12.39 -25.55 26.99
CA ASP A 113 -13.38 -24.53 27.31
C ASP A 113 -13.09 -23.95 28.71
N GLU A 114 -12.69 -24.80 29.66
CA GLU A 114 -12.28 -24.38 31.02
C GLU A 114 -11.00 -23.52 31.04
N LEU A 115 -10.16 -23.63 30.00
CA LEU A 115 -8.93 -22.84 29.85
C LEU A 115 -9.16 -21.48 29.18
N GLY A 116 -10.42 -21.12 28.88
CA GLY A 116 -10.77 -19.86 28.23
C GLY A 116 -10.37 -19.82 26.76
N TRP A 117 -10.33 -20.97 26.08
CA TRP A 117 -9.93 -21.11 24.68
C TRP A 117 -10.72 -20.22 23.72
N GLU A 118 -12.05 -20.19 23.85
CA GLU A 118 -12.91 -19.37 22.97
C GLU A 118 -12.61 -17.87 23.15
N GLU A 119 -12.62 -17.38 24.39
CA GLU A 119 -12.36 -15.97 24.71
C GLU A 119 -10.92 -15.55 24.32
N ALA A 120 -9.93 -16.42 24.51
CA ALA A 120 -8.56 -16.15 24.12
C ALA A 120 -8.37 -16.10 22.59
N GLY A 121 -9.24 -16.76 21.82
CA GLY A 121 -9.13 -16.90 20.37
C GLY A 121 -9.81 -15.79 19.55
N GLU A 122 -10.82 -15.11 20.09
CA GLU A 122 -11.68 -14.19 19.32
C GLU A 122 -10.92 -13.05 18.62
N ASP A 123 -9.85 -12.53 19.23
CA ASP A 123 -9.02 -11.44 18.69
C ASP A 123 -7.51 -11.78 18.62
N ALA A 124 -7.17 -13.07 18.63
CA ALA A 124 -5.78 -13.54 18.67
C ALA A 124 -5.38 -14.35 17.44
N ILE A 125 -4.08 -14.44 17.21
CA ILE A 125 -3.50 -15.52 16.40
C ILE A 125 -3.38 -16.74 17.29
N VAL A 126 -3.87 -17.90 16.85
CA VAL A 126 -3.85 -19.12 17.67
C VAL A 126 -2.92 -20.16 17.06
N LEU A 127 -1.94 -20.61 17.85
CA LEU A 127 -1.00 -21.69 17.51
C LEU A 127 -1.39 -22.94 18.28
N VAL A 128 -1.60 -24.06 17.60
CA VAL A 128 -2.02 -25.33 18.22
C VAL A 128 -1.01 -26.42 17.92
N GLU A 129 -0.28 -26.88 18.94
CA GLU A 129 0.46 -28.13 18.84
C GLU A 129 -0.45 -29.33 19.14
N TRP A 130 -0.25 -30.41 18.38
CA TRP A 130 -1.04 -31.65 18.50
C TRP A 130 -2.54 -31.44 18.22
N PRO A 131 -2.89 -30.89 17.05
CA PRO A 131 -4.28 -30.54 16.71
C PRO A 131 -5.24 -31.74 16.65
N ASP A 132 -4.73 -32.97 16.50
CA ASP A 132 -5.55 -34.19 16.48
C ASP A 132 -6.44 -34.34 17.73
N ARG A 133 -6.05 -33.69 18.83
CA ARG A 133 -6.81 -33.66 20.09
C ARG A 133 -8.10 -32.85 20.00
N LEU A 134 -8.21 -31.93 19.04
CA LEU A 134 -9.41 -31.14 18.76
C LEU A 134 -10.47 -31.92 17.95
N GLY A 135 -10.11 -33.06 17.35
CA GLY A 135 -11.02 -33.86 16.54
C GLY A 135 -11.69 -33.06 15.41
N ALA A 136 -13.02 -33.05 15.37
CA ALA A 136 -13.81 -32.34 14.36
C ALA A 136 -13.92 -30.81 14.58
N GLY A 137 -13.30 -30.27 15.64
CA GLY A 137 -13.40 -28.86 16.02
C GLY A 137 -12.45 -27.92 15.28
N LEU A 138 -11.72 -28.38 14.26
CA LEU A 138 -10.83 -27.52 13.47
C LEU A 138 -11.64 -26.59 12.56
N PRO A 139 -11.34 -25.29 12.52
CA PRO A 139 -12.03 -24.34 11.66
C PRO A 139 -11.77 -24.63 10.18
N GLU A 140 -12.68 -24.20 9.31
CA GLU A 140 -12.52 -24.32 7.86
C GLU A 140 -11.35 -23.46 7.34
N ASP A 141 -11.20 -22.25 7.90
CA ASP A 141 -10.11 -21.32 7.59
C ASP A 141 -8.94 -21.55 8.56
N ARG A 142 -7.85 -22.14 8.07
CA ARG A 142 -6.63 -22.38 8.89
C ARG A 142 -5.40 -22.66 8.05
N LEU A 143 -4.25 -22.65 8.71
CA LEU A 143 -2.97 -23.11 8.20
C LEU A 143 -2.51 -24.37 8.96
N ASP A 144 -2.36 -25.49 8.27
CA ASP A 144 -1.77 -26.70 8.85
C ASP A 144 -0.28 -26.77 8.48
N LEU A 145 0.61 -26.82 9.48
CA LEU A 145 2.05 -27.03 9.31
C LEU A 145 2.44 -28.39 9.88
N SER A 146 2.87 -29.29 9.00
CA SER A 146 3.54 -30.55 9.36
C SER A 146 5.05 -30.37 9.34
N LEU A 147 5.73 -30.83 10.39
CA LEU A 147 7.18 -30.91 10.50
C LEU A 147 7.62 -32.37 10.67
N GLU A 148 8.49 -32.82 9.76
CA GLU A 148 9.09 -34.15 9.80
C GLU A 148 10.61 -34.03 9.82
N ILE A 149 11.30 -34.92 10.54
CA ILE A 149 12.77 -34.99 10.50
C ILE A 149 13.18 -35.54 9.14
N ALA A 150 13.96 -34.77 8.38
CA ALA A 150 14.32 -35.16 7.02
C ALA A 150 15.44 -36.21 7.00
N PRO A 151 15.36 -37.25 6.14
CA PRO A 151 16.47 -38.16 5.91
C PRO A 151 17.66 -37.39 5.31
N GLY A 152 18.73 -37.22 6.09
CA GLY A 152 19.91 -36.42 5.69
C GLY A 152 20.18 -35.18 6.55
N GLY A 153 19.37 -34.93 7.59
CA GLY A 153 19.49 -33.76 8.47
C GLY A 153 18.46 -32.68 8.13
N GLY A 154 18.23 -31.75 9.05
CA GLY A 154 17.19 -30.73 8.91
C GLY A 154 15.75 -31.27 9.06
N ARG A 155 14.79 -30.50 8.55
CA ARG A 155 13.35 -30.81 8.62
C ARG A 155 12.70 -30.70 7.24
N ARG A 156 11.63 -31.46 7.02
CA ARG A 156 10.69 -31.25 5.92
C ARG A 156 9.46 -30.56 6.50
N ALA A 157 9.16 -29.37 6.01
CA ALA A 157 7.95 -28.66 6.35
C ALA A 157 6.94 -28.79 5.21
N ARG A 158 5.70 -29.09 5.56
CA ARG A 158 4.56 -29.03 4.64
C ARG A 158 3.50 -28.11 5.23
N LEU A 159 3.23 -27.02 4.53
CA LEU A 159 2.16 -26.10 4.88
C LEU A 159 0.95 -26.39 3.99
N THR A 160 -0.24 -26.43 4.58
CA THR A 160 -1.50 -26.53 3.84
C THR A 160 -2.46 -25.45 4.32
N GLY A 161 -2.80 -24.52 3.43
CA GLY A 161 -3.75 -23.46 3.71
C GLY A 161 -5.15 -23.90 3.28
N PHE A 162 -6.12 -23.79 4.17
CA PHE A 162 -7.53 -24.10 3.94
C PHE A 162 -8.37 -22.82 3.87
N GLY A 163 -9.47 -22.88 3.14
CA GLY A 163 -10.42 -21.77 2.98
C GLY A 163 -9.74 -20.46 2.55
N ALA A 164 -10.01 -19.37 3.26
CA ALA A 164 -9.43 -18.04 3.03
C ALA A 164 -7.90 -18.01 3.19
N PHE A 165 -7.29 -18.99 3.89
CA PHE A 165 -5.84 -19.07 4.04
C PHE A 165 -5.14 -19.66 2.82
N GLY A 166 -5.81 -20.48 2.01
CA GLY A 166 -5.21 -21.10 0.81
C GLY A 166 -4.52 -20.09 -0.12
N PRO A 167 -5.24 -19.07 -0.63
CA PRO A 167 -4.65 -18.03 -1.47
C PRO A 167 -3.53 -17.23 -0.78
N ARG A 168 -3.61 -17.04 0.54
CA ARG A 168 -2.56 -16.34 1.33
C ARG A 168 -1.29 -17.18 1.40
N LEU A 169 -1.41 -18.50 1.56
CA LEU A 169 -0.26 -19.41 1.52
C LEU A 169 0.39 -19.45 0.14
N ALA A 170 -0.41 -19.49 -0.94
CA ALA A 170 0.10 -19.39 -2.30
C ALA A 170 0.89 -18.07 -2.50
N ARG A 171 0.34 -16.94 -2.05
CA ARG A 171 1.02 -15.64 -2.12
C ARG A 171 2.33 -15.63 -1.34
N LEU A 172 2.34 -16.17 -0.13
CA LEU A 172 3.53 -16.27 0.71
C LEU A 172 4.64 -17.10 0.04
N ARG A 173 4.27 -18.27 -0.50
CA ARG A 173 5.18 -19.16 -1.25
C ARG A 173 5.78 -18.44 -2.45
N ASP A 174 4.96 -17.77 -3.24
CA ASP A 174 5.40 -17.14 -4.48
C ASP A 174 6.29 -15.91 -4.18
N GLY A 175 5.97 -15.14 -3.14
CA GLY A 175 6.81 -14.05 -2.65
C GLY A 175 8.17 -14.55 -2.14
N ARG A 176 8.20 -15.66 -1.39
CA ARG A 176 9.46 -16.27 -0.94
C ARG A 176 10.32 -16.73 -2.11
N ARG A 177 9.72 -17.42 -3.09
CA ARG A 177 10.41 -17.85 -4.31
C ARG A 177 10.98 -16.67 -5.10
N PHE A 178 10.23 -15.59 -5.21
CA PHE A 178 10.67 -14.37 -5.88
C PHE A 178 11.91 -13.76 -5.19
N VAL A 179 11.87 -13.63 -3.86
CA VAL A 179 12.99 -13.10 -3.06
C VAL A 179 14.23 -14.00 -3.15
N ASP A 180 14.04 -15.32 -3.04
CA ASP A 180 15.12 -16.30 -3.17
C ASP A 180 15.75 -16.23 -4.57
N ALA A 181 14.94 -16.21 -5.64
CA ALA A 181 15.40 -16.12 -7.02
C ALA A 181 16.12 -14.80 -7.33
N ALA A 182 15.74 -13.72 -6.66
CA ALA A 182 16.43 -12.42 -6.75
C ALA A 182 17.77 -12.39 -6.00
N GLY A 183 18.13 -13.44 -5.26
CA GLY A 183 19.37 -13.51 -4.46
C GLY A 183 19.28 -12.80 -3.12
N TRP A 184 18.07 -12.64 -2.58
CA TRP A 184 17.81 -11.99 -1.29
C TRP A 184 17.16 -12.93 -0.25
N GLY A 185 17.22 -14.24 -0.47
CA GLY A 185 16.60 -15.25 0.42
C GLY A 185 17.08 -15.22 1.87
N ASP A 186 18.33 -14.80 2.10
CA ASP A 186 18.92 -14.67 3.44
C ASP A 186 18.74 -13.26 4.05
N ALA A 187 17.99 -12.37 3.39
CA ALA A 187 17.76 -11.02 3.89
C ALA A 187 16.81 -11.03 5.09
N THR A 188 17.10 -10.20 6.10
CA THR A 188 16.08 -9.87 7.11
C THR A 188 15.02 -8.98 6.47
N ARG A 189 13.76 -9.17 6.88
CA ARG A 189 12.59 -8.51 6.27
C ARG A 189 11.79 -7.77 7.33
N GLU A 190 11.64 -6.46 7.15
CA GLU A 190 10.90 -5.58 8.04
C GLU A 190 9.76 -4.90 7.29
N HIS A 191 8.57 -4.84 7.88
CA HIS A 191 7.44 -4.16 7.24
C HIS A 191 7.67 -2.64 7.22
N VAL A 192 7.44 -2.02 6.06
CA VAL A 192 7.46 -0.57 5.91
C VAL A 192 6.02 -0.09 5.90
N GLN A 193 5.64 0.71 6.90
CA GLN A 193 4.28 1.22 7.02
C GLN A 193 3.97 2.17 5.85
N GLY A 194 3.02 1.78 4.99
CA GLY A 194 2.52 2.62 3.90
C GLY A 194 1.32 3.48 4.34
N ASP A 195 1.23 4.71 3.82
CA ASP A 195 0.03 5.53 4.00
C ASP A 195 -1.09 4.99 3.11
N ALA A 196 -2.06 4.31 3.73
CA ALA A 196 -3.34 3.93 3.15
C ALA A 196 -3.37 3.04 1.88
N SER A 197 -2.22 2.60 1.35
CA SER A 197 -2.11 1.75 0.16
C SER A 197 -2.57 0.31 0.41
N SER A 198 -3.07 -0.35 -0.64
CA SER A 198 -3.32 -1.80 -0.65
C SER A 198 -2.05 -2.62 -0.91
N ARG A 199 -0.93 -1.96 -1.23
CA ARG A 199 0.37 -2.58 -1.49
C ARG A 199 1.11 -2.80 -0.18
N LEU A 200 1.81 -3.91 -0.08
CA LEU A 200 2.68 -4.22 1.05
C LEU A 200 4.12 -3.91 0.65
N TYR A 201 4.82 -3.21 1.53
CA TYR A 201 6.23 -2.89 1.37
C TYR A 201 7.02 -3.51 2.51
N GLU A 202 8.15 -4.10 2.17
CA GLU A 202 9.08 -4.63 3.16
C GLU A 202 10.50 -4.20 2.82
N ARG A 203 11.23 -3.74 3.83
CA ARG A 203 12.67 -3.49 3.73
C ARG A 203 13.40 -4.80 3.92
N LEU A 204 14.23 -5.14 2.94
CA LEU A 204 15.13 -6.28 2.96
C LEU A 204 16.54 -5.79 3.28
N THR A 205 17.18 -6.40 4.27
CA THR A 205 18.57 -6.11 4.64
C THR A 205 19.42 -7.36 4.47
N LEU A 206 20.45 -7.28 3.63
CA LEU A 206 21.40 -8.36 3.37
C LEU A 206 22.83 -7.86 3.49
N GLY A 207 23.42 -8.08 4.67
CA GLY A 207 24.71 -7.51 5.04
C GLY A 207 24.64 -5.98 5.10
N ARG A 208 25.32 -5.29 4.18
CA ARG A 208 25.27 -3.83 4.04
C ARG A 208 24.31 -3.33 2.95
N ARG A 209 23.65 -4.23 2.22
CA ARG A 209 22.74 -3.88 1.13
C ARG A 209 21.31 -3.81 1.65
N THR A 210 20.55 -2.86 1.14
CA THR A 210 19.11 -2.72 1.41
C THR A 210 18.33 -2.68 0.10
N ALA A 211 17.10 -3.19 0.15
CA ALA A 211 16.13 -3.14 -0.95
C ALA A 211 14.71 -3.07 -0.37
N ILE A 212 13.74 -2.64 -1.20
CA ILE A 212 12.33 -2.72 -0.87
C ILE A 212 11.69 -3.82 -1.71
N LEU A 213 11.09 -4.81 -1.06
CA LEU A 213 10.13 -5.71 -1.68
C LEU A 213 8.78 -5.02 -1.72
N MET A 214 8.23 -4.87 -2.92
CA MET A 214 6.85 -4.48 -3.15
C MET A 214 6.03 -5.73 -3.48
N ASP A 215 5.03 -6.02 -2.66
CA ASP A 215 3.97 -6.99 -2.94
C ASP A 215 2.68 -6.22 -3.26
N ALA A 216 2.33 -6.21 -4.55
CA ALA A 216 1.23 -5.43 -5.11
C ALA A 216 0.48 -6.27 -6.16
N PRO A 217 -0.38 -7.21 -5.73
CA PRO A 217 -1.14 -8.04 -6.65
C PRO A 217 -2.03 -7.18 -7.56
N PRO A 218 -2.33 -7.64 -8.79
CA PRO A 218 -3.22 -6.92 -9.70
C PRO A 218 -4.56 -6.57 -9.03
N ARG A 219 -4.94 -5.30 -9.11
CA ARG A 219 -6.16 -4.78 -8.52
C ARG A 219 -7.37 -5.19 -9.36
N PRO A 220 -8.43 -5.75 -8.74
CA PRO A 220 -9.68 -5.95 -9.45
C PRO A 220 -10.25 -4.60 -9.87
N ALA A 221 -10.97 -4.57 -11.00
CA ALA A 221 -11.56 -3.34 -11.53
C ALA A 221 -12.47 -2.63 -10.50
N GLY A 222 -13.12 -3.39 -9.61
CA GLY A 222 -14.14 -2.87 -8.69
C GLY A 222 -15.52 -2.81 -9.35
N PRO A 223 -16.55 -2.32 -8.64
CA PRO A 223 -17.89 -2.20 -9.20
C PRO A 223 -17.92 -1.20 -10.37
N PRO A 224 -18.74 -1.45 -11.40
CA PRO A 224 -18.86 -0.54 -12.53
C PRO A 224 -19.58 0.75 -12.13
N LEU A 225 -19.17 1.85 -12.75
CA LEU A 225 -19.88 3.13 -12.75
C LEU A 225 -21.09 3.06 -13.69
N ALA A 226 -21.88 4.13 -13.74
CA ALA A 226 -23.10 4.21 -14.55
C ALA A 226 -22.87 3.94 -16.05
N ASP A 227 -21.67 4.21 -16.55
CA ASP A 227 -21.26 3.96 -17.94
C ASP A 227 -20.65 2.56 -18.18
N GLY A 228 -20.68 1.69 -17.17
CA GLY A 228 -20.16 0.32 -17.22
C GLY A 228 -18.64 0.20 -17.00
N ARG A 229 -17.90 1.31 -16.96
CA ARG A 229 -16.46 1.31 -16.69
C ARG A 229 -16.18 1.31 -15.20
N SER A 230 -15.02 0.83 -14.76
CA SER A 230 -14.66 0.92 -13.36
C SER A 230 -14.03 2.25 -12.98
N TYR A 231 -14.17 2.67 -11.72
CA TYR A 231 -13.48 3.86 -11.21
C TYR A 231 -11.97 3.82 -11.45
N LEU A 232 -11.33 2.66 -11.24
CA LEU A 232 -9.90 2.45 -11.52
C LEU A 232 -9.54 2.80 -12.97
N SER A 233 -10.37 2.36 -13.92
CA SER A 233 -10.14 2.61 -15.34
C SER A 233 -10.42 4.06 -15.77
N VAL A 234 -11.46 4.69 -15.22
CA VAL A 234 -11.84 6.07 -15.57
C VAL A 234 -10.87 7.08 -14.94
N ALA A 235 -10.50 6.87 -13.67
CA ALA A 235 -9.54 7.73 -12.96
C ALA A 235 -8.07 7.44 -13.35
N ARG A 236 -7.83 6.56 -14.33
CA ARG A 236 -6.50 6.21 -14.86
C ARG A 236 -5.52 5.72 -13.77
N LEU A 237 -6.02 4.93 -12.84
CA LEU A 237 -5.21 4.39 -11.74
C LEU A 237 -4.55 3.07 -12.17
N ALA A 238 -3.32 2.83 -11.71
CA ALA A 238 -2.51 1.67 -12.07
C ALA A 238 -3.16 0.35 -11.62
N ALA A 239 -3.56 -0.52 -12.56
CA ALA A 239 -4.15 -1.81 -12.21
C ALA A 239 -3.14 -2.79 -11.60
N ASP A 240 -1.88 -2.70 -12.01
CA ASP A 240 -0.79 -3.60 -11.61
C ASP A 240 0.52 -2.81 -11.44
N VAL A 241 1.65 -3.53 -11.37
CA VAL A 241 2.98 -2.95 -11.14
C VAL A 241 3.70 -2.50 -12.43
N THR A 242 3.14 -2.78 -13.62
CA THR A 242 3.73 -2.41 -14.91
C THR A 242 3.96 -0.90 -15.02
N PRO A 243 3.00 -0.02 -14.66
CA PRO A 243 3.22 1.43 -14.67
C PRO A 243 4.36 1.86 -13.75
N PHE A 244 4.53 1.21 -12.60
CA PHE A 244 5.63 1.52 -11.68
C PHE A 244 6.98 1.29 -12.37
N VAL A 245 7.19 0.13 -12.99
CA VAL A 245 8.44 -0.18 -13.69
C VAL A 245 8.68 0.79 -14.85
N ALA A 246 7.65 1.02 -15.67
CA ALA A 246 7.74 1.92 -16.84
C ALA A 246 8.18 3.33 -16.45
N VAL A 247 7.50 3.89 -15.45
CA VAL A 247 7.70 5.27 -15.02
C VAL A 247 9.01 5.42 -14.25
N ALA A 248 9.39 4.43 -13.42
CA ALA A 248 10.69 4.44 -12.74
C ALA A 248 11.84 4.54 -13.75
N ASP A 249 11.83 3.68 -14.78
CA ASP A 249 12.85 3.69 -15.82
C ASP A 249 12.79 4.96 -16.67
N GLY A 250 11.59 5.46 -16.97
CA GLY A 250 11.38 6.72 -17.69
C GLY A 250 11.99 7.92 -16.95
N LEU A 251 11.69 8.07 -15.66
CA LEU A 251 12.24 9.12 -14.80
C LEU A 251 13.77 9.03 -14.69
N ARG A 252 14.31 7.81 -14.51
CA ARG A 252 15.75 7.58 -14.46
C ARG A 252 16.46 7.93 -15.77
N LYS A 253 15.85 7.65 -16.93
CA LYS A 253 16.37 8.05 -18.24
C LYS A 253 16.42 9.57 -18.41
N LEU A 254 15.48 10.30 -17.78
CA LEU A 254 15.53 11.77 -17.72
C LEU A 254 16.52 12.29 -16.66
N GLY A 255 17.16 11.42 -15.87
CA GLY A 255 18.14 11.80 -14.85
C GLY A 255 17.54 12.14 -13.49
N TYR A 256 16.26 11.81 -13.25
CA TYR A 256 15.63 11.96 -11.94
C TYR A 256 15.85 10.71 -11.08
N ALA A 257 15.86 10.91 -9.76
CA ALA A 257 16.06 9.85 -8.80
C ALA A 257 14.75 9.08 -8.53
N ALA A 258 14.44 8.09 -9.37
CA ALA A 258 13.42 7.06 -9.06
C ALA A 258 14.11 5.72 -8.70
N PRO A 259 13.45 4.83 -7.93
CA PRO A 259 14.05 3.56 -7.50
C PRO A 259 14.53 2.71 -8.67
N GLN A 260 15.75 2.18 -8.59
CA GLN A 260 16.18 1.14 -9.51
C GLN A 260 15.35 -0.14 -9.31
N ILE A 261 15.00 -0.82 -10.40
CA ILE A 261 14.36 -2.15 -10.35
C ILE A 261 15.47 -3.22 -10.34
N TYR A 262 15.56 -3.99 -9.26
CA TYR A 262 16.52 -5.10 -9.13
C TYR A 262 15.95 -6.42 -9.67
N ALA A 263 14.67 -6.69 -9.42
CA ALA A 263 13.94 -7.84 -9.94
C ALA A 263 12.45 -7.52 -10.09
N GLN A 264 11.76 -8.22 -10.99
CA GLN A 264 10.35 -8.02 -11.24
C GLN A 264 9.64 -9.32 -11.64
N ASP A 265 8.42 -9.50 -11.13
CA ASP A 265 7.42 -10.46 -11.58
C ASP A 265 6.12 -9.69 -11.78
N LEU A 266 5.90 -9.22 -13.01
CA LEU A 266 4.75 -8.35 -13.35
C LEU A 266 3.43 -9.11 -13.25
N ALA A 267 3.43 -10.40 -13.59
CA ALA A 267 2.22 -11.22 -13.61
C ALA A 267 1.66 -11.42 -12.20
N ASN A 268 2.55 -11.67 -11.24
CA ASN A 268 2.16 -11.79 -9.84
C ASN A 268 2.20 -10.46 -9.09
N GLY A 269 2.80 -9.40 -9.62
CA GLY A 269 2.88 -8.11 -8.94
C GLY A 269 3.90 -8.09 -7.79
N PHE A 270 5.07 -8.69 -7.99
CA PHE A 270 6.20 -8.55 -7.08
C PHE A 270 7.31 -7.72 -7.74
N LEU A 271 7.84 -6.74 -7.01
CA LEU A 271 9.03 -6.01 -7.41
C LEU A 271 10.05 -6.01 -6.27
N LEU A 272 11.33 -6.09 -6.61
CA LEU A 272 12.42 -5.79 -5.70
C LEU A 272 13.12 -4.54 -6.22
N VAL A 273 13.12 -3.47 -5.42
CA VAL A 273 13.57 -2.15 -5.85
C VAL A 273 14.58 -1.53 -4.89
N GLU A 274 15.28 -0.52 -5.35
CA GLU A 274 16.20 0.31 -4.56
C GLU A 274 15.49 0.84 -3.30
N ASP A 275 16.13 0.66 -2.14
CA ASP A 275 15.73 1.37 -0.93
C ASP A 275 16.30 2.79 -1.01
N MET A 276 15.42 3.73 -1.36
CA MET A 276 15.76 5.15 -1.51
C MET A 276 16.04 5.85 -0.18
N GLY A 277 15.87 5.15 0.94
CA GLY A 277 15.89 5.74 2.27
C GLY A 277 14.65 6.59 2.54
N PHE A 278 14.51 6.99 3.81
CA PHE A 278 13.42 7.84 4.24
C PHE A 278 13.98 9.04 4.99
N GLU A 279 14.22 10.12 4.24
CA GLU A 279 14.55 11.41 4.83
C GLU A 279 13.52 12.44 4.33
N PRO A 280 12.69 13.01 5.22
CA PRO A 280 11.54 13.80 4.80
C PRO A 280 11.94 15.16 4.21
N VAL A 281 11.18 15.68 3.25
CA VAL A 281 11.35 17.07 2.76
C VAL A 281 10.71 18.13 3.67
N VAL A 282 10.15 17.70 4.81
CA VAL A 282 9.47 18.51 5.81
C VAL A 282 10.09 18.27 7.20
N ALA A 283 10.12 19.30 8.04
CA ALA A 283 10.54 19.24 9.43
C ALA A 283 9.53 20.00 10.31
N GLY A 284 9.08 19.38 11.41
CA GLY A 284 8.13 20.02 12.33
C GLY A 284 6.79 20.42 11.70
N GLY A 285 6.35 19.71 10.64
CA GLY A 285 5.12 20.04 9.90
C GLY A 285 5.26 21.19 8.89
N GLN A 286 6.47 21.72 8.70
CA GLN A 286 6.79 22.78 7.76
C GLN A 286 7.74 22.29 6.66
N PRO A 287 7.69 22.91 5.46
CA PRO A 287 8.60 22.59 4.37
C PRO A 287 10.04 22.99 4.73
N ILE A 288 11.00 22.13 4.41
CA ILE A 288 12.41 22.54 4.40
C ILE A 288 12.63 23.32 3.11
N ALA A 289 12.79 24.64 3.23
CA ALA A 289 12.77 25.58 2.09
C ALA A 289 13.66 25.14 0.92
N SER A 290 14.93 24.81 1.18
CA SER A 290 15.87 24.37 0.14
C SER A 290 15.46 23.07 -0.58
N ARG A 291 14.74 22.17 0.11
CA ARG A 291 14.24 20.92 -0.49
C ARG A 291 13.03 21.19 -1.38
N TYR A 292 12.15 22.10 -0.96
CA TYR A 292 11.01 22.56 -1.75
C TYR A 292 11.43 23.39 -2.97
N GLU A 293 12.47 24.23 -2.84
CA GLU A 293 13.08 24.93 -3.97
C GLU A 293 13.60 23.96 -5.03
N LEU A 294 14.35 22.92 -4.62
CA LEU A 294 14.83 21.89 -5.54
C LEU A 294 13.68 21.08 -6.16
N ALA A 295 12.65 20.76 -5.37
CA ALA A 295 11.46 20.07 -5.87
C ALA A 295 10.69 20.90 -6.90
N THR A 296 10.67 22.22 -6.73
CA THR A 296 10.06 23.17 -7.68
C THR A 296 10.90 23.28 -8.96
N ASP A 297 12.23 23.34 -8.83
CA ASP A 297 13.14 23.33 -9.98
C ASP A 297 13.03 22.05 -10.81
N LEU A 298 12.88 20.89 -10.14
CA LEU A 298 12.70 19.60 -10.81
C LEU A 298 11.45 19.62 -11.68
N LEU A 299 10.32 20.11 -11.16
CA LEU A 299 9.09 20.23 -11.95
C LEU A 299 9.26 21.19 -13.13
N ALA A 300 9.94 22.32 -12.94
CA ALA A 300 10.18 23.27 -14.02
C ALA A 300 11.02 22.65 -15.16
N ASP A 301 12.04 21.87 -14.80
CA ASP A 301 12.87 21.12 -15.73
C ASP A 301 12.09 19.99 -16.42
N LEU A 302 11.36 19.16 -15.66
CA LEU A 302 10.54 18.06 -16.19
C LEU A 302 9.53 18.58 -17.21
N HIS A 303 8.78 19.63 -16.86
CA HIS A 303 7.73 20.18 -17.72
C HIS A 303 8.28 20.97 -18.92
N GLY A 304 9.59 21.20 -18.99
CA GLY A 304 10.28 21.78 -20.14
C GLY A 304 10.89 20.74 -21.09
N ARG A 305 10.85 19.45 -20.73
CA ARG A 305 11.42 18.36 -21.52
C ARG A 305 10.39 17.71 -22.43
N ASP A 306 10.88 17.01 -23.45
CA ASP A 306 10.05 16.08 -24.21
C ASP A 306 9.75 14.84 -23.35
N ALA A 307 8.49 14.69 -22.99
CA ALA A 307 8.00 13.66 -22.09
C ALA A 307 7.25 12.60 -22.91
N PRO A 308 7.91 11.49 -23.31
CA PRO A 308 7.31 10.54 -24.22
C PRO A 308 6.09 9.85 -23.59
N ALA A 309 5.03 9.71 -24.37
CA ALA A 309 3.81 9.02 -23.95
C ALA A 309 3.99 7.49 -23.94
N ASP A 310 5.01 6.95 -24.61
CA ASP A 310 5.31 5.52 -24.66
C ASP A 310 6.61 5.23 -23.92
N LEU A 311 6.52 4.38 -22.88
CA LEU A 311 7.63 3.99 -22.01
C LEU A 311 7.94 2.51 -22.20
N ALA A 312 9.21 2.16 -22.33
CA ALA A 312 9.62 0.76 -22.44
C ALA A 312 9.51 0.03 -21.10
N VAL A 313 8.95 -1.18 -21.12
CA VAL A 313 8.95 -2.14 -20.00
C VAL A 313 9.40 -3.50 -20.54
N GLY A 314 10.65 -3.86 -20.29
CA GLY A 314 11.23 -5.06 -20.89
C GLY A 314 11.19 -5.01 -22.42
N ARG A 315 10.37 -5.86 -23.04
CA ARG A 315 10.17 -5.91 -24.50
C ARG A 315 8.87 -5.24 -24.97
N GLU A 316 8.06 -4.74 -24.03
CA GLU A 316 6.76 -4.15 -24.29
C GLU A 316 6.81 -2.62 -24.12
N LEU A 317 5.75 -1.95 -24.56
CA LEU A 317 5.54 -0.53 -24.37
C LEU A 317 4.33 -0.29 -23.47
N TYR A 318 4.53 0.54 -22.46
CA TYR A 318 3.48 1.10 -21.63
C TYR A 318 3.12 2.50 -22.15
N ARG A 319 1.87 2.67 -22.57
CA ARG A 319 1.31 3.98 -22.95
C ARG A 319 0.84 4.72 -21.70
N VAL A 320 1.48 5.83 -21.37
CA VAL A 320 1.06 6.72 -20.28
C VAL A 320 -0.37 7.23 -20.58
N PRO A 321 -1.35 6.99 -19.70
CA PRO A 321 -2.73 7.34 -19.96
C PRO A 321 -2.93 8.86 -19.97
N PRO A 322 -3.84 9.40 -20.80
CA PRO A 322 -4.17 10.82 -20.77
C PRO A 322 -4.97 11.17 -19.51
N TYR A 323 -4.68 12.31 -18.91
CA TYR A 323 -5.48 12.89 -17.83
C TYR A 323 -6.69 13.63 -18.40
N ASP A 324 -7.58 12.89 -19.03
CA ASP A 324 -8.69 13.45 -19.78
C ASP A 324 -9.81 14.01 -18.90
N LEU A 325 -10.79 14.64 -19.55
CA LEU A 325 -11.95 15.22 -18.90
C LEU A 325 -12.75 14.18 -18.09
N SER A 326 -12.83 12.93 -18.54
CA SER A 326 -13.57 11.89 -17.79
C SER A 326 -12.87 11.58 -16.46
N ALA A 327 -11.54 11.47 -16.49
CA ALA A 327 -10.72 11.24 -15.30
C ALA A 327 -10.83 12.41 -14.31
N MET A 328 -10.78 13.65 -14.79
CA MET A 328 -10.90 14.83 -13.93
C MET A 328 -12.30 14.97 -13.30
N LEU A 329 -13.37 14.72 -14.08
CA LEU A 329 -14.74 14.83 -13.60
C LEU A 329 -15.09 13.76 -12.56
N VAL A 330 -14.74 12.49 -12.81
CA VAL A 330 -15.03 11.41 -11.85
C VAL A 330 -14.32 11.64 -10.50
N GLU A 331 -13.17 12.32 -10.51
CA GLU A 331 -12.49 12.73 -9.29
C GLU A 331 -13.15 13.90 -8.58
N CYS A 332 -13.65 14.90 -9.31
CA CYS A 332 -14.44 15.99 -8.73
C CYS A 332 -15.73 15.46 -8.07
N GLU A 333 -16.37 14.46 -8.66
CA GLU A 333 -17.62 13.87 -8.16
C GLU A 333 -17.48 13.23 -6.77
N LEU A 334 -16.26 12.88 -6.35
CA LEU A 334 -16.00 12.46 -4.97
C LEU A 334 -16.45 13.52 -3.95
N PHE A 335 -16.41 14.80 -4.31
CA PHE A 335 -16.94 15.87 -3.48
C PHE A 335 -18.45 15.74 -3.29
N THR A 336 -19.21 15.57 -4.37
CA THR A 336 -20.67 15.42 -4.33
C THR A 336 -21.10 14.10 -3.68
N ASP A 337 -20.28 13.06 -3.79
CA ASP A 337 -20.56 11.72 -3.25
C ASP A 337 -20.25 11.59 -1.76
N TRP A 338 -19.20 12.27 -1.28
CA TRP A 338 -18.70 12.07 0.08
C TRP A 338 -18.69 13.34 0.90
N HIS A 339 -18.16 14.44 0.36
CA HIS A 339 -17.98 15.67 1.12
C HIS A 339 -19.29 16.42 1.35
N MET A 340 -20.09 16.64 0.31
CA MET A 340 -21.40 17.32 0.45
C MET A 340 -22.30 16.61 1.46
N PRO A 341 -22.58 15.29 1.36
CA PRO A 341 -23.39 14.61 2.38
C PRO A 341 -22.79 14.66 3.78
N HIS A 342 -21.47 14.81 3.91
CA HIS A 342 -20.82 14.95 5.21
C HIS A 342 -21.07 16.31 5.86
N VAL A 343 -21.12 17.40 5.08
CA VAL A 343 -21.31 18.76 5.63
C VAL A 343 -22.77 19.20 5.65
N THR A 344 -23.60 18.76 4.69
CA THR A 344 -25.03 19.13 4.59
C THR A 344 -25.95 18.11 5.25
N GLY A 345 -25.48 16.88 5.47
CA GLY A 345 -26.30 15.75 5.93
C GLY A 345 -27.16 15.09 4.84
N VAL A 346 -27.18 15.62 3.61
CA VAL A 346 -27.99 15.11 2.51
C VAL A 346 -27.19 15.01 1.21
N SER A 347 -27.52 14.00 0.39
CA SER A 347 -26.95 13.89 -0.96
C SER A 347 -27.51 14.98 -1.87
N PRO A 348 -26.70 15.57 -2.77
CA PRO A 348 -27.19 16.56 -3.70
C PRO A 348 -28.17 15.93 -4.69
N GLU A 349 -29.22 16.70 -5.03
CA GLU A 349 -30.22 16.35 -6.03
C GLU A 349 -29.58 16.15 -7.43
N PRO A 350 -30.20 15.36 -8.33
CA PRO A 350 -29.67 15.10 -9.67
C PRO A 350 -29.34 16.37 -10.46
N GLU A 351 -30.19 17.40 -10.38
CA GLU A 351 -30.00 18.67 -11.07
C GLU A 351 -28.77 19.42 -10.54
N THR A 352 -28.56 19.43 -9.22
CA THR A 352 -27.39 20.02 -8.57
C THR A 352 -26.09 19.32 -9.01
N ARG A 353 -26.13 17.98 -9.13
CA ARG A 353 -24.99 17.19 -9.64
C ARG A 353 -24.69 17.46 -11.10
N GLU A 354 -25.70 17.64 -11.94
CA GLU A 354 -25.49 17.93 -13.36
C GLU A 354 -24.97 19.35 -13.59
N ALA A 355 -25.47 20.33 -12.82
CA ALA A 355 -24.93 21.68 -12.82
C ALA A 355 -23.43 21.68 -12.42
N PHE A 356 -23.07 20.93 -11.37
CA PHE A 356 -21.68 20.75 -10.95
C PHE A 356 -20.77 20.20 -12.05
N ARG A 357 -21.22 19.13 -12.73
CA ARG A 357 -20.47 18.53 -13.86
C ARG A 357 -20.30 19.50 -15.02
N THR A 358 -21.34 20.25 -15.34
CA THR A 358 -21.33 21.24 -16.43
C THR A 358 -20.31 22.36 -16.15
N LEU A 359 -20.31 22.89 -14.94
CA LEU A 359 -19.36 23.93 -14.52
C LEU A 359 -17.91 23.43 -14.52
N TRP A 360 -17.67 22.22 -13.98
CA TRP A 360 -16.33 21.63 -14.02
C TRP A 360 -15.86 21.34 -15.44
N ARG A 361 -16.74 20.88 -16.32
CA ARG A 361 -16.41 20.69 -17.74
C ARG A 361 -15.93 22.00 -18.37
N ALA A 362 -16.69 23.08 -18.20
CA ALA A 362 -16.34 24.39 -18.74
C ALA A 362 -15.00 24.91 -18.22
N ALA A 363 -14.70 24.70 -16.93
CA ALA A 363 -13.43 25.11 -16.32
C ALA A 363 -12.24 24.26 -16.80
N LEU A 364 -12.43 22.95 -16.99
CA LEU A 364 -11.34 22.02 -17.31
C LEU A 364 -10.96 21.99 -18.79
N GLU A 365 -11.92 22.17 -19.71
CA GLU A 365 -11.68 22.07 -21.15
C GLU A 365 -10.52 22.97 -21.65
N PRO A 366 -10.42 24.27 -21.28
CA PRO A 366 -9.30 25.11 -21.69
C PRO A 366 -7.94 24.65 -21.17
N VAL A 367 -7.90 24.08 -19.96
CA VAL A 367 -6.65 23.60 -19.34
C VAL A 367 -6.18 22.30 -20.00
N LEU A 368 -7.12 21.40 -20.31
CA LEU A 368 -6.84 20.12 -20.98
C LEU A 368 -6.48 20.29 -22.46
N ALA A 369 -6.91 21.38 -23.10
CA ALA A 369 -6.48 21.74 -24.45
C ALA A 369 -5.06 22.37 -24.49
N GLY A 370 -4.51 22.74 -23.34
CA GLY A 370 -3.17 23.31 -23.21
C GLY A 370 -2.04 22.27 -23.32
N PRO A 371 -0.78 22.69 -23.10
CA PRO A 371 0.38 21.80 -23.11
C PRO A 371 0.23 20.64 -22.12
N GLN A 372 0.52 19.43 -22.58
CA GLN A 372 0.51 18.21 -21.78
C GLN A 372 1.93 17.70 -21.56
N THR A 373 2.20 17.16 -20.37
CA THR A 373 3.48 16.59 -19.95
C THR A 373 3.24 15.39 -19.04
N TRP A 374 4.29 14.72 -18.57
CA TRP A 374 4.17 13.83 -17.42
C TRP A 374 3.68 14.61 -16.20
N THR A 375 2.47 14.28 -15.76
CA THR A 375 1.90 14.68 -14.48
C THR A 375 2.02 13.47 -13.54
N LEU A 376 2.87 13.59 -12.54
CA LEU A 376 3.15 12.57 -11.54
C LEU A 376 1.96 12.32 -10.60
N ARG A 377 1.06 13.32 -10.48
CA ARG A 377 -0.19 13.37 -9.69
C ARG A 377 0.02 13.42 -8.18
N ASP A 378 0.88 12.57 -7.64
CA ASP A 378 1.14 12.46 -6.21
C ASP A 378 2.50 13.07 -5.82
N TYR A 379 2.88 14.17 -6.48
CA TYR A 379 4.10 14.92 -6.20
C TYR A 379 3.91 15.85 -4.99
N HIS A 380 4.10 15.32 -3.79
CA HIS A 380 3.93 16.04 -2.53
C HIS A 380 4.76 15.39 -1.39
N SER A 381 4.78 15.99 -0.19
CA SER A 381 5.85 15.75 0.80
C SER A 381 6.13 14.31 1.26
N PRO A 382 5.15 13.40 1.43
CA PRO A 382 5.38 12.00 1.79
C PRO A 382 5.98 11.16 0.66
N ASN A 383 5.85 11.62 -0.58
CA ASN A 383 6.31 10.91 -1.79
C ASN A 383 7.63 11.46 -2.33
N LEU A 384 8.26 12.36 -1.56
CA LEU A 384 9.57 12.93 -1.82
C LEU A 384 10.51 12.57 -0.66
N THR A 385 11.62 11.92 -0.98
CA THR A 385 12.67 11.58 0.00
C THR A 385 13.96 12.31 -0.34
N TRP A 386 14.60 12.90 0.66
CA TRP A 386 15.89 13.55 0.51
C TRP A 386 17.00 12.50 0.52
N ARG A 387 18.00 12.69 -0.35
CA ARG A 387 19.12 11.76 -0.53
C ARG A 387 20.43 12.49 -0.27
N ASP A 388 20.85 12.46 0.99
CA ASP A 388 22.14 13.02 1.39
C ASP A 388 23.31 12.38 0.64
N GLY A 389 24.31 13.19 0.28
CA GLY A 389 25.47 12.76 -0.50
C GLY A 389 25.27 12.71 -2.02
N HIS A 390 24.05 12.93 -2.54
CA HIS A 390 23.80 13.07 -3.98
C HIS A 390 23.90 14.53 -4.44
N GLU A 391 23.92 14.77 -5.75
CA GLU A 391 24.02 16.11 -6.36
C GLU A 391 22.83 16.41 -7.29
N GLY A 392 22.56 17.70 -7.52
CA GLY A 392 21.46 18.17 -8.38
C GLY A 392 20.11 17.55 -8.01
N PHE A 393 19.31 17.20 -9.01
CA PHE A 393 18.03 16.49 -8.83
C PHE A 393 18.18 15.08 -8.24
N GLY A 394 19.39 14.51 -8.22
CA GLY A 394 19.67 13.24 -7.56
C GLY A 394 19.46 13.28 -6.04
N ARG A 395 19.43 14.48 -5.44
CA ARG A 395 19.10 14.69 -4.01
C ARG A 395 17.62 14.48 -3.69
N LEU A 396 16.74 14.43 -4.69
CA LEU A 396 15.30 14.31 -4.50
C LEU A 396 14.80 12.98 -5.08
N GLY A 397 14.67 11.98 -4.20
CA GLY A 397 14.04 10.70 -4.53
C GLY A 397 12.54 10.85 -4.74
N LEU A 398 12.06 10.37 -5.88
CA LEU A 398 10.65 10.35 -6.26
C LEU A 398 10.06 8.98 -5.94
N LEU A 399 8.92 8.97 -5.26
CA LEU A 399 8.15 7.76 -4.92
C LEU A 399 6.70 7.91 -5.40
N ASP A 400 5.95 6.80 -5.38
CA ASP A 400 4.50 6.76 -5.63
C ASP A 400 4.03 7.38 -6.96
N PHE A 401 4.84 7.26 -8.02
CA PHE A 401 4.59 7.85 -9.34
C PHE A 401 3.85 6.92 -10.31
N GLN A 402 3.45 5.72 -9.90
CA GLN A 402 2.85 4.73 -10.81
C GLN A 402 1.51 5.14 -11.42
N ASP A 403 0.82 6.11 -10.80
CA ASP A 403 -0.44 6.64 -11.30
C ASP A 403 -0.22 7.84 -12.26
N MET A 404 1.03 8.09 -12.69
CA MET A 404 1.41 9.13 -13.64
C MET A 404 0.58 9.08 -14.94
N VAL A 405 0.22 10.27 -15.41
CA VAL A 405 -0.63 10.51 -16.58
C VAL A 405 0.02 11.56 -17.50
N MET A 406 -0.42 11.63 -18.75
CA MET A 406 -0.17 12.77 -19.62
C MET A 406 -1.18 13.86 -19.29
N GLY A 407 -0.76 14.93 -18.62
CA GLY A 407 -1.66 15.94 -18.06
C GLY A 407 -1.08 17.36 -18.03
N PRO A 408 -1.85 18.32 -17.48
CA PRO A 408 -1.41 19.70 -17.34
C PRO A 408 -0.24 19.84 -16.35
N PRO A 409 0.83 20.59 -16.69
CA PRO A 409 2.00 20.78 -15.82
C PRO A 409 1.65 21.46 -14.49
N ALA A 410 0.59 22.27 -14.46
CA ALA A 410 0.17 22.98 -13.27
C ALA A 410 -0.25 22.04 -12.12
N TYR A 411 -0.69 20.81 -12.43
CA TYR A 411 -1.19 19.87 -11.43
C TYR A 411 -0.14 19.49 -10.38
N ASP A 412 1.08 19.14 -10.80
CA ASP A 412 2.14 18.74 -9.88
C ASP A 412 2.70 19.94 -9.08
N VAL A 413 2.72 21.13 -9.70
CA VAL A 413 3.12 22.36 -9.00
C VAL A 413 2.13 22.66 -7.87
N VAL A 414 0.82 22.60 -8.16
CA VAL A 414 -0.23 22.71 -7.15
C VAL A 414 -0.08 21.61 -6.09
N SER A 415 0.21 20.37 -6.49
CA SER A 415 0.34 19.26 -5.54
C SER A 415 1.43 19.50 -4.49
N LEU A 416 2.56 20.10 -4.89
CA LEU A 416 3.65 20.48 -4.00
C LEU A 416 3.30 21.71 -3.15
N LEU A 417 2.80 22.77 -3.78
CA LEU A 417 2.65 24.08 -3.15
C LEU A 417 1.37 24.21 -2.32
N GLN A 418 0.36 23.39 -2.61
CA GLN A 418 -0.89 23.29 -1.86
C GLN A 418 -1.03 21.89 -1.24
N ASP A 419 0.09 21.39 -0.67
CA ASP A 419 0.11 20.11 0.01
C ASP A 419 -0.87 20.11 1.20
N ALA A 420 -1.86 19.22 1.15
CA ALA A 420 -2.89 19.09 2.17
C ALA A 420 -2.33 18.71 3.54
N ARG A 421 -1.09 18.19 3.63
CA ARG A 421 -0.49 17.67 4.86
C ARG A 421 0.46 18.67 5.55
N VAL A 422 0.89 19.73 4.87
CA VAL A 422 1.95 20.64 5.33
C VAL A 422 1.40 22.06 5.49
N ASP A 423 1.82 22.76 6.55
CA ASP A 423 1.56 24.20 6.67
C ASP A 423 2.69 24.99 6.01
N LEU A 424 2.42 25.54 4.82
CA LEU A 424 3.37 26.43 4.15
C LEU A 424 3.37 27.80 4.86
N PRO A 425 4.56 28.36 5.18
CA PRO A 425 4.68 29.73 5.64
C PRO A 425 4.10 30.73 4.64
N ASP A 426 3.58 31.85 5.15
CA ASP A 426 3.03 32.93 4.33
C ASP A 426 4.05 33.41 3.30
N GLY A 427 3.61 33.54 2.04
CA GLY A 427 4.43 33.97 0.91
C GLY A 427 5.32 32.90 0.29
N LEU A 428 5.52 31.73 0.91
CA LEU A 428 6.37 30.67 0.34
C LEU A 428 5.77 30.08 -0.94
N GLU A 429 4.45 29.83 -0.97
CA GLU A 429 3.76 29.37 -2.20
C GLU A 429 4.01 30.34 -3.35
N LEU A 430 3.82 31.64 -3.13
CA LEU A 430 4.02 32.66 -4.16
C LEU A 430 5.48 32.72 -4.62
N ALA A 431 6.43 32.61 -3.70
CA ALA A 431 7.87 32.61 -4.01
C ALA A 431 8.27 31.40 -4.86
N LEU A 432 7.78 30.20 -4.53
CA LEU A 432 8.04 28.98 -5.28
C LEU A 432 7.31 28.98 -6.64
N ALA A 433 6.08 29.47 -6.71
CA ALA A 433 5.37 29.65 -7.98
C ALA A 433 6.12 30.62 -8.90
N ALA A 434 6.62 31.75 -8.37
CA ALA A 434 7.46 32.68 -9.12
C ALA A 434 8.76 32.02 -9.60
N ARG A 435 9.43 31.23 -8.74
CA ARG A 435 10.62 30.45 -9.09
C ARG A 435 10.37 29.51 -10.26
N TYR A 436 9.25 28.77 -10.24
CA TYR A 436 8.84 27.89 -11.32
C TYR A 436 8.61 28.68 -12.63
N LEU A 437 7.86 29.78 -12.57
CA LEU A 437 7.57 30.62 -13.73
C LEU A 437 8.84 31.18 -14.37
N ASP A 438 9.78 31.67 -13.55
CA ASP A 438 11.05 32.22 -14.04
C ASP A 438 11.94 31.15 -14.69
N ALA A 439 11.97 29.94 -14.12
CA ALA A 439 12.66 28.81 -14.74
C ALA A 439 12.04 28.45 -16.11
N ARG A 440 10.71 28.37 -16.19
CA ARG A 440 9.99 28.06 -17.45
C ARG A 440 10.18 29.12 -18.52
N ARG A 441 10.07 30.41 -18.17
CA ARG A 441 10.32 31.53 -19.11
C ARG A 441 11.74 31.55 -19.66
N ARG A 442 12.73 31.18 -18.85
CA ARG A 442 14.13 31.10 -19.29
C ARG A 442 14.36 29.93 -20.25
N ALA A 443 13.66 28.81 -20.04
CA ALA A 443 13.79 27.62 -20.85
C ALA A 443 13.01 27.69 -22.17
N ASP A 444 11.86 28.37 -22.18
CA ASP A 444 10.95 28.45 -23.32
C ASP A 444 10.39 29.88 -23.47
N ILE A 445 10.77 30.54 -24.57
CA ILE A 445 10.30 31.89 -24.90
C ILE A 445 8.80 31.93 -25.26
N GLY A 446 8.21 30.80 -25.65
CA GLY A 446 6.79 30.64 -25.95
C GLY A 446 5.93 30.37 -24.72
N PHE A 447 6.52 30.23 -23.53
CA PHE A 447 5.79 29.93 -22.31
C PHE A 447 4.86 31.10 -21.92
N ASP A 448 3.54 30.85 -21.88
CA ASP A 448 2.52 31.81 -21.47
C ASP A 448 2.27 31.74 -19.94
N PRO A 449 2.74 32.74 -19.17
CA PRO A 449 2.58 32.75 -17.71
C PRO A 449 1.15 33.01 -17.27
N ALA A 450 0.36 33.73 -18.09
CA ALA A 450 -1.04 34.01 -17.78
C ALA A 450 -1.89 32.75 -17.99
N ALA A 451 -1.63 31.99 -19.07
CA ALA A 451 -2.24 30.67 -19.25
C ALA A 451 -1.86 29.70 -18.12
N PHE A 452 -0.59 29.71 -17.69
CA PHE A 452 -0.19 28.89 -16.55
C PHE A 452 -0.91 29.30 -15.26
N ALA A 453 -1.06 30.60 -14.97
CA ALA A 453 -1.77 31.06 -13.78
C ALA A 453 -3.25 30.61 -13.77
N ARG A 454 -3.94 30.67 -14.92
CA ARG A 454 -5.30 30.12 -15.07
C ARG A 454 -5.35 28.61 -14.80
N ALA A 455 -4.40 27.87 -15.39
CA ALA A 455 -4.29 26.43 -15.20
C ALA A 455 -3.98 26.08 -13.72
N TYR A 456 -3.10 26.85 -13.06
CA TYR A 456 -2.75 26.69 -11.66
C TYR A 456 -3.98 26.84 -10.75
N ALA A 457 -4.76 27.90 -10.91
CA ALA A 457 -6.00 28.08 -10.14
C ALA A 457 -7.00 26.94 -10.40
N THR A 458 -7.21 26.57 -11.67
CA THR A 458 -8.15 25.50 -12.04
C THR A 458 -7.74 24.14 -11.48
N MET A 459 -6.45 23.76 -11.61
CA MET A 459 -5.93 22.51 -11.05
C MET A 459 -5.91 22.53 -9.51
N GLY A 460 -5.64 23.69 -8.91
CA GLY A 460 -5.79 23.93 -7.47
C GLY A 460 -7.19 23.63 -6.96
N ALA A 461 -8.19 24.23 -7.60
CA ALA A 461 -9.59 24.00 -7.24
C ALA A 461 -10.02 22.55 -7.51
N GLN A 462 -9.61 21.95 -8.64
CA GLN A 462 -9.94 20.55 -8.99
C GLN A 462 -9.38 19.59 -7.95
N ARG A 463 -8.09 19.73 -7.63
CA ARG A 463 -7.41 18.85 -6.68
C ARG A 463 -7.95 19.02 -5.27
N ALA A 464 -8.21 20.25 -4.83
CA ALA A 464 -8.79 20.49 -3.51
C ALA A 464 -10.19 19.85 -3.40
N THR A 465 -11.03 20.01 -4.43
CA THR A 465 -12.35 19.36 -4.55
C THR A 465 -12.26 17.84 -4.44
N LYS A 466 -11.37 17.22 -5.23
CA LYS A 466 -11.08 15.78 -5.16
C LYS A 466 -10.70 15.36 -3.74
N ILE A 467 -9.74 16.05 -3.12
CA ILE A 467 -9.20 15.70 -1.80
C ILE A 467 -10.26 15.80 -0.70
N LEU A 468 -11.11 16.85 -0.72
CA LEU A 468 -12.23 16.99 0.23
C LEU A 468 -13.14 15.76 0.21
N GLY A 469 -13.42 15.21 -0.98
CA GLY A 469 -14.16 13.95 -1.13
C GLY A 469 -13.36 12.73 -0.66
N VAL A 470 -12.10 12.59 -1.10
CA VAL A 470 -11.23 11.47 -0.75
C VAL A 470 -11.05 11.31 0.77
N PHE A 471 -10.77 12.40 1.48
CA PHE A 471 -10.50 12.33 2.93
C PHE A 471 -11.74 11.95 3.72
N VAL A 472 -12.93 12.41 3.31
CA VAL A 472 -14.19 11.99 3.92
C VAL A 472 -14.48 10.52 3.62
N ARG A 473 -14.25 10.07 2.39
CA ARG A 473 -14.37 8.65 2.01
C ARG A 473 -13.45 7.77 2.86
N LEU A 474 -12.18 8.15 2.98
CA LEU A 474 -11.19 7.44 3.80
C LEU A 474 -11.63 7.34 5.26
N ALA A 475 -12.19 8.41 5.82
CA ALA A 475 -12.68 8.43 7.18
C ALA A 475 -13.92 7.55 7.38
N LYS A 476 -14.94 7.68 6.52
CA LYS A 476 -16.24 7.01 6.70
C LYS A 476 -16.26 5.57 6.24
N ARG A 477 -15.63 5.26 5.10
CA ARG A 477 -15.65 3.93 4.48
C ARG A 477 -14.44 3.09 4.87
N ASP A 478 -13.27 3.72 4.89
CA ASP A 478 -11.98 3.00 5.01
C ASP A 478 -11.41 3.01 6.44
N GLY A 479 -12.16 3.53 7.43
CA GLY A 479 -11.79 3.49 8.85
C GLY A 479 -10.60 4.38 9.22
N LYS A 480 -10.32 5.45 8.45
CA LYS A 480 -9.16 6.34 8.65
C LYS A 480 -9.58 7.76 9.05
N PRO A 481 -10.13 7.96 10.27
CA PRO A 481 -10.66 9.27 10.70
C PRO A 481 -9.59 10.36 10.79
N GLY A 482 -8.31 9.98 10.93
CA GLY A 482 -7.18 10.91 11.03
C GLY A 482 -7.00 11.84 9.82
N TYR A 483 -7.61 11.55 8.67
CA TYR A 483 -7.57 12.42 7.49
C TYR A 483 -8.47 13.65 7.61
N LEU A 484 -9.52 13.61 8.44
CA LEU A 484 -10.47 14.72 8.59
C LEU A 484 -9.79 16.00 9.11
N LYS A 485 -8.70 15.86 9.87
CA LYS A 485 -7.92 17.00 10.40
C LYS A 485 -7.36 17.91 9.30
N HIS A 486 -7.21 17.41 8.07
CA HIS A 486 -6.68 18.16 6.94
C HIS A 486 -7.75 18.97 6.18
N LEU A 487 -9.04 18.68 6.37
CA LEU A 487 -10.13 19.32 5.61
C LEU A 487 -10.13 20.86 5.71
N PRO A 488 -9.86 21.50 6.87
CA PRO A 488 -9.83 22.96 6.94
C PRO A 488 -8.76 23.59 6.02
N ARG A 489 -7.59 22.93 5.90
CA ARG A 489 -6.51 23.38 5.01
C ARG A 489 -6.89 23.24 3.55
N VAL A 490 -7.45 22.09 3.18
CA VAL A 490 -7.90 21.83 1.80
C VAL A 490 -9.02 22.79 1.40
N ARG A 491 -9.96 23.09 2.31
CA ARG A 491 -11.03 24.08 2.06
C ARG A 491 -10.48 25.48 1.83
N ARG A 492 -9.46 25.90 2.60
CA ARG A 492 -8.79 27.20 2.40
C ARG A 492 -8.13 27.28 1.03
N ALA A 493 -7.45 26.22 0.61
CA ALA A 493 -6.87 26.14 -0.74
C ALA A 493 -7.95 26.19 -1.83
N LEU A 494 -9.08 25.49 -1.65
CA LEU A 494 -10.20 25.56 -2.59
C LEU A 494 -10.72 27.00 -2.74
N ILE A 495 -10.98 27.70 -1.63
CA ILE A 495 -11.45 29.09 -1.62
C ILE A 495 -10.45 30.00 -2.33
N ALA A 496 -9.17 29.90 -2.00
CA ALA A 496 -8.12 30.73 -2.61
C ALA A 496 -8.05 30.55 -4.13
N ASN A 497 -8.19 29.33 -4.63
CA ASN A 497 -8.20 29.07 -6.07
C ASN A 497 -9.50 29.54 -6.75
N LEU A 498 -10.67 29.34 -6.11
CA LEU A 498 -11.97 29.79 -6.61
C LEU A 498 -12.09 31.32 -6.72
N ALA A 499 -11.22 32.08 -6.04
CA ALA A 499 -11.15 33.53 -6.19
C ALA A 499 -10.64 33.99 -7.57
N HIS A 500 -10.09 33.07 -8.39
CA HIS A 500 -9.70 33.39 -9.76
C HIS A 500 -10.94 33.70 -10.62
N PRO A 501 -10.95 34.80 -11.42
CA PRO A 501 -12.15 35.24 -12.17
C PRO A 501 -12.78 34.16 -13.08
N ASP A 502 -11.96 33.35 -13.73
CA ASP A 502 -12.44 32.27 -14.62
C ASP A 502 -13.17 31.13 -13.89
N LEU A 503 -13.12 31.11 -12.55
CA LEU A 503 -13.81 30.12 -11.71
C LEU A 503 -15.00 30.73 -10.95
N ALA A 504 -15.44 31.95 -11.28
CA ALA A 504 -16.51 32.65 -10.57
C ALA A 504 -17.83 31.85 -10.51
N ASP A 505 -18.21 31.18 -11.59
CA ASP A 505 -19.44 30.37 -11.63
C ASP A 505 -19.33 29.13 -10.72
N LEU A 506 -18.14 28.50 -10.66
CA LEU A 506 -17.87 27.43 -9.70
C LEU A 506 -17.92 27.98 -8.27
N ALA A 507 -17.30 29.12 -8.00
CA ALA A 507 -17.29 29.75 -6.69
C ALA A 507 -18.71 30.03 -6.19
N ALA A 508 -19.57 30.58 -7.05
CA ALA A 508 -20.98 30.79 -6.74
C ALA A 508 -21.71 29.48 -6.41
N TRP A 509 -21.50 28.44 -7.22
CA TRP A 509 -22.10 27.12 -6.98
C TRP A 509 -21.66 26.51 -5.62
N TYR A 510 -20.38 26.61 -5.28
CA TYR A 510 -19.83 26.11 -4.01
C TYR A 510 -20.38 26.87 -2.80
N ALA A 511 -20.52 28.19 -2.91
CA ALA A 511 -21.10 29.03 -1.87
C ALA A 511 -22.57 28.65 -1.60
N GLU A 512 -23.37 28.49 -2.66
CA GLU A 512 -24.80 28.18 -2.57
C GLU A 512 -25.06 26.76 -2.05
N ASN A 513 -24.32 25.76 -2.55
CA ASN A 513 -24.68 24.35 -2.36
C ASN A 513 -23.88 23.65 -1.25
N ALA A 514 -22.70 24.15 -0.89
CA ALA A 514 -21.79 23.49 0.05
C ALA A 514 -21.27 24.41 1.16
N GLY A 515 -21.71 25.67 1.20
CA GLY A 515 -21.28 26.65 2.20
C GLY A 515 -19.78 26.93 2.16
N VAL A 516 -19.10 26.71 1.02
CA VAL A 516 -17.67 27.01 0.86
C VAL A 516 -17.54 28.48 0.48
N THR A 517 -17.29 29.33 1.49
CA THR A 517 -17.17 30.79 1.38
C THR A 517 -15.95 31.30 2.15
N GLU A 518 -15.50 32.52 1.87
CA GLU A 518 -14.36 33.16 2.55
C GLU A 518 -14.58 33.36 4.07
N THR A 519 -15.82 33.33 4.54
CA THR A 519 -16.16 33.56 5.95
C THR A 519 -16.13 32.25 6.73
N PRO A 520 -15.37 32.14 7.85
CA PRO A 520 -15.50 31.01 8.75
C PRO A 520 -16.92 30.98 9.35
N GLN A 521 -17.52 29.79 9.43
CA GLN A 521 -18.54 29.51 10.44
C GLN A 521 -17.85 29.14 11.74
#